data_AF-A0A7N2LR71-F1
#
_entry.id   AF-A0A7N2LR71-F1
#
_cell.length_a   1.000
_cell.length_b   1.000
_cell.length_c   1.000
_cell.angle_alpha   90.00
_cell.angle_beta   90.00
_cell.angle_gamma   90.00
#
_symmetry.space_group_name_H-M   'P 1'
#
loop_
_entity.id
_entity.type
_entity.pdbx_description
1 polymer ?
#
loop_
_entity_poly.entity_id
_entity_poly.type
_entity_poly.pdbx_seq_one_letter_code
_entity_poly.pdbx_strand_id
1 'polypeptide(L)'
;MSPEVKPQQFAVLVRDIPPFPVGQTRKAEADSFFKSIYPETFNRSMVVTNNKEDQVLDNSAFETKMCKLSRCIRKNYMNKIWEELEVYKKKLAHSEAIYAESKTTGKPGVRPTDRIGFLGLIGKKVDSIEYYNEKIIELNPKLEMEQRDTLRDKQQDSALVFFTRRVIAASAAQCLHAQKVNKWRVTNAPEPCQLIWT
;
A
#
# COMPACT_ATOMS: atom_id res chain seq x y z
N MET A 1 -15.27 -15.63 -35.95
CA MET A 1 -14.18 -15.21 -35.06
C MET A 1 -14.74 -15.16 -33.64
N SER A 2 -14.26 -16.01 -32.74
CA SER A 2 -14.66 -15.95 -31.32
C SER A 2 -14.08 -14.67 -30.71
N PRO A 3 -14.87 -13.85 -29.98
CA PRO A 3 -14.36 -12.63 -29.40
C PRO A 3 -13.30 -12.95 -28.36
N GLU A 4 -12.14 -12.30 -28.51
CA GLU A 4 -11.03 -12.38 -27.56
C GLU A 4 -11.51 -12.00 -26.15
N VAL A 5 -11.01 -12.72 -25.16
CA VAL A 5 -11.37 -12.53 -23.75
C VAL A 5 -10.69 -11.27 -23.25
N LYS A 6 -11.46 -10.19 -23.04
CA LYS A 6 -10.89 -8.93 -22.54
C LYS A 6 -11.21 -8.71 -21.06
N PRO A 7 -10.27 -8.17 -20.24
CA PRO A 7 -10.45 -8.02 -18.79
C PRO A 7 -11.61 -7.08 -18.40
N GLN A 8 -11.91 -6.08 -19.23
CA GLN A 8 -13.00 -5.11 -19.04
C GLN A 8 -14.36 -5.79 -18.97
N GLN A 9 -14.53 -6.92 -19.66
CA GLN A 9 -15.78 -7.67 -19.68
C GLN A 9 -16.12 -8.30 -18.31
N PHE A 10 -15.13 -8.36 -17.40
CA PHE A 10 -15.28 -8.90 -16.06
C PHE A 10 -15.20 -7.83 -14.98
N ALA A 11 -15.02 -6.56 -15.36
CA ALA A 11 -14.78 -5.48 -14.43
C ALA A 11 -15.85 -4.40 -14.55
N VAL A 12 -16.19 -3.80 -13.42
CA VAL A 12 -17.05 -2.62 -13.36
C VAL A 12 -16.34 -1.51 -12.60
N LEU A 13 -16.56 -0.28 -13.02
CA LEU A 13 -16.11 0.92 -12.33
C LEU A 13 -17.20 1.40 -11.39
N VAL A 14 -16.89 1.39 -10.10
CA VAL A 14 -17.74 1.88 -9.02
C VAL A 14 -17.25 3.27 -8.62
N ARG A 15 -18.17 4.23 -8.56
CA ARG A 15 -17.96 5.61 -8.13
C ARG A 15 -18.92 5.97 -6.99
N ASP A 16 -18.63 7.08 -6.31
CA ASP A 16 -19.44 7.61 -5.20
C ASP A 16 -19.61 6.60 -4.05
N ILE A 17 -18.49 6.00 -3.64
CA ILE A 17 -18.43 5.13 -2.45
C ILE A 17 -18.62 5.99 -1.20
N PRO A 18 -19.55 5.67 -0.30
CA PRO A 18 -19.77 6.44 0.92
C PRO A 18 -18.54 6.42 1.85
N PRO A 19 -18.41 7.40 2.76
CA PRO A 19 -17.37 7.38 3.77
C PRO A 19 -17.62 6.28 4.81
N PHE A 20 -16.56 5.59 5.22
CA PHE A 20 -16.58 4.53 6.23
C PHE A 20 -16.20 5.04 7.63
N PRO A 21 -16.62 4.35 8.70
CA PRO A 21 -16.17 4.64 10.05
C PRO A 21 -14.66 4.41 10.24
N VAL A 22 -14.08 5.14 11.19
CA VAL A 22 -12.66 5.09 11.53
C VAL A 22 -12.26 3.67 11.93
N GLY A 23 -11.33 3.06 11.19
CA GLY A 23 -10.83 1.70 11.43
C GLY A 23 -11.09 0.71 10.29
N GLN A 24 -12.00 1.03 9.36
CA GLN A 24 -12.20 0.24 8.14
C GLN A 24 -11.36 0.77 6.97
N THR A 25 -11.23 -0.02 5.90
CA THR A 25 -10.61 0.44 4.64
C THR A 25 -11.68 0.55 3.56
N ARG A 26 -11.53 1.50 2.63
CA ARG A 26 -12.44 1.65 1.47
C ARG A 26 -12.57 0.34 0.69
N LYS A 27 -11.47 -0.41 0.59
CA LYS A 27 -11.44 -1.74 -0.01
C LYS A 27 -12.35 -2.72 0.75
N ALA A 28 -12.19 -2.82 2.07
CA ALA A 28 -12.99 -3.72 2.88
C ALA A 28 -14.49 -3.38 2.83
N GLU A 29 -14.84 -2.10 2.76
CA GLU A 29 -16.24 -1.68 2.59
C GLU A 29 -16.80 -2.08 1.22
N ALA A 30 -16.08 -1.81 0.14
CA ALA A 30 -16.48 -2.23 -1.21
C ALA A 30 -16.57 -3.77 -1.31
N ASP A 31 -15.58 -4.49 -0.78
CA ASP A 31 -15.57 -5.94 -0.74
C ASP A 31 -16.80 -6.47 0.03
N SER A 32 -17.09 -5.91 1.20
CA SER A 32 -18.24 -6.32 2.01
C SER A 32 -19.57 -6.08 1.29
N PHE A 33 -19.72 -4.90 0.66
CA PHE A 33 -20.94 -4.51 -0.07
C PHE A 33 -21.22 -5.41 -1.28
N PHE A 34 -20.22 -5.62 -2.14
CA PHE A 34 -20.41 -6.46 -3.33
C PHE A 34 -20.48 -7.94 -2.98
N LYS A 35 -19.83 -8.39 -1.91
CA LYS A 35 -19.95 -9.78 -1.43
C LYS A 35 -21.35 -10.08 -0.87
N SER A 36 -22.03 -9.12 -0.24
CA SER A 36 -23.41 -9.34 0.22
C SER A 36 -24.42 -9.44 -0.93
N ILE A 37 -24.18 -8.72 -2.04
CA ILE A 37 -25.08 -8.71 -3.20
C ILE A 37 -24.75 -9.85 -4.18
N TYR A 38 -23.47 -10.18 -4.32
CA TYR A 38 -22.94 -11.14 -5.30
C TYR A 38 -22.00 -12.18 -4.66
N PRO A 39 -22.46 -12.99 -3.69
CA PRO A 39 -21.59 -13.84 -2.87
C PRO A 39 -20.76 -14.86 -3.66
N GLU A 40 -21.33 -15.44 -4.71
CA GLU A 40 -20.69 -16.51 -5.50
C GLU A 40 -19.88 -16.02 -6.70
N THR A 41 -20.02 -14.74 -7.05
CA THR A 41 -19.51 -14.21 -8.34
C THR A 41 -18.57 -13.03 -8.17
N PHE A 42 -18.60 -12.38 -7.01
CA PHE A 42 -17.59 -11.40 -6.62
C PHE A 42 -16.22 -12.07 -6.47
N ASN A 43 -15.19 -11.47 -7.07
CA ASN A 43 -13.82 -11.94 -6.97
C ASN A 43 -12.99 -11.02 -6.06
N ARG A 44 -12.78 -9.77 -6.49
CA ARG A 44 -11.98 -8.79 -5.74
C ARG A 44 -12.35 -7.36 -6.10
N SER A 45 -12.04 -6.41 -5.23
CA SER A 45 -12.00 -4.99 -5.58
C SER A 45 -10.58 -4.41 -5.59
N MET A 46 -10.40 -3.35 -6.38
CA MET A 46 -9.20 -2.51 -6.42
C MET A 46 -9.62 -1.06 -6.23
N VAL A 47 -9.16 -0.42 -5.15
CA VAL A 47 -9.44 0.99 -4.90
C VAL A 47 -8.63 1.85 -5.87
N VAL A 48 -9.27 2.87 -6.43
CA VAL A 48 -8.60 3.85 -7.29
C VAL A 48 -7.79 4.81 -6.43
N THR A 49 -6.51 4.96 -6.73
CA THR A 49 -5.62 5.94 -6.09
C THR A 49 -5.24 7.02 -7.09
N ASN A 50 -5.25 8.28 -6.64
CA ASN A 50 -4.64 9.35 -7.41
C ASN A 50 -3.12 9.28 -7.21
N ASN A 51 -2.42 8.84 -8.25
CA ASN A 51 -0.96 8.68 -8.25
C ASN A 51 -0.24 9.91 -8.82
N LYS A 52 -0.93 11.03 -9.13
CA LYS A 52 -0.25 12.26 -9.50
C LYS A 52 0.72 12.66 -8.39
N GLU A 53 2.01 12.47 -8.67
CA GLU A 53 3.05 13.25 -8.03
C GLU A 53 2.87 14.69 -8.50
N ASP A 54 2.43 15.57 -7.61
CA ASP A 54 2.74 17.01 -7.54
C ASP A 54 2.79 17.87 -8.83
N GLN A 55 2.30 17.39 -9.98
CA GLN A 55 2.36 18.02 -11.30
C GLN A 55 1.03 18.67 -11.66
N VAL A 56 0.53 19.56 -10.81
CA VAL A 56 -0.19 20.77 -11.24
C VAL A 56 0.03 21.80 -10.12
N LEU A 57 0.87 22.79 -10.36
CA LEU A 57 0.88 24.02 -9.56
C LEU A 57 -0.26 24.90 -10.09
N ASP A 58 -1.50 24.59 -9.70
CA ASP A 58 -2.57 25.56 -9.87
C ASP A 58 -2.62 26.44 -8.62
N ASN A 59 -2.48 27.74 -8.85
CA ASN A 59 -2.30 28.79 -7.85
C ASN A 59 -3.58 29.16 -7.09
N SER A 60 -4.60 28.29 -7.09
CA SER A 60 -5.83 28.51 -6.34
C SER A 60 -5.83 27.74 -5.02
N ALA A 61 -5.97 28.50 -3.93
CA ALA A 61 -6.29 28.11 -2.55
C ALA A 61 -5.11 27.74 -1.63
N PHE A 62 -4.96 28.52 -0.55
CA PHE A 62 -3.99 28.37 0.53
C PHE A 62 -4.03 26.99 1.22
N GLU A 63 -5.19 26.32 1.24
CA GLU A 63 -5.34 24.97 1.79
C GLU A 63 -4.52 23.93 1.00
N THR A 64 -4.42 24.10 -0.32
CA THR A 64 -3.63 23.21 -1.19
C THR A 64 -2.13 23.32 -0.87
N LYS A 65 -1.63 24.50 -0.44
CA LYS A 65 -0.22 24.69 -0.06
C LYS A 65 0.15 23.96 1.23
N MET A 66 -0.72 24.01 2.25
CA MET A 66 -0.48 23.29 3.52
C MET A 66 -0.53 21.78 3.34
N CYS A 67 -1.51 21.26 2.57
CA CYS A 67 -1.57 19.84 2.22
C CYS A 67 -0.38 19.39 1.35
N LYS A 68 0.14 20.26 0.48
CA LYS A 68 1.33 19.95 -0.33
C LYS A 68 2.60 19.93 0.52
N LEU A 69 2.78 20.92 1.41
CA LEU A 69 3.92 20.98 2.31
C LEU A 69 3.96 19.79 3.27
N SER A 70 2.82 19.42 3.87
CA SER A 70 2.75 18.24 4.76
C SER A 70 3.08 16.95 4.02
N ARG A 71 2.63 16.80 2.76
CA ARG A 71 2.96 15.65 1.91
C ARG A 71 4.45 15.58 1.56
N CYS A 72 5.10 16.72 1.26
CA CYS A 72 6.55 16.77 1.01
C CYS A 72 7.36 16.39 2.26
N ILE A 73 6.96 16.90 3.44
CA ILE A 73 7.60 16.55 4.72
C ILE A 73 7.47 15.04 4.99
N ARG A 74 6.28 14.47 4.79
CA ARG A 74 6.04 13.03 4.95
C ARG A 74 6.85 12.19 3.95
N LYS A 75 6.94 12.61 2.68
CA LYS A 75 7.74 11.90 1.66
C LYS A 75 9.23 11.88 2.04
N ASN A 76 9.78 13.00 2.50
CA ASN A 76 11.16 13.07 2.98
C ASN A 76 11.40 12.17 4.20
N TYR A 77 10.46 12.16 5.16
CA TYR A 77 10.52 11.28 6.32
C TYR A 77 10.45 9.79 5.94
N MET A 78 9.60 9.43 4.97
CA MET A 78 9.53 8.07 4.40
C MET A 78 10.82 7.62 3.74
N ASN A 79 11.41 8.47 2.91
CA ASN A 79 12.70 8.16 2.29
C ASN A 79 13.78 7.95 3.36
N LYS A 80 13.80 8.80 4.39
CA LYS A 80 14.75 8.68 5.51
C LYS A 80 14.61 7.36 6.27
N ILE A 81 13.39 6.95 6.64
CA ILE A 81 13.14 5.67 7.32
C ILE A 81 13.55 4.49 6.44
N TRP A 82 13.27 4.57 5.14
CA TRP A 82 13.63 3.53 4.18
C TRP A 82 15.15 3.38 4.03
N GLU A 83 15.88 4.49 3.94
CA GLU A 83 17.34 4.50 3.91
C GLU A 83 17.94 3.89 5.20
N GLU A 84 17.41 4.27 6.37
CA GLU A 84 17.82 3.70 7.67
C GLU A 84 17.58 2.18 7.70
N LEU A 85 16.42 1.71 7.26
CA LEU A 85 16.08 0.28 7.17
C LEU A 85 17.05 -0.49 6.27
N GLU A 86 17.38 0.05 5.10
CA GLU A 86 18.32 -0.59 4.17
C GLU A 86 19.75 -0.66 4.75
N VAL A 87 20.18 0.36 5.50
CA VAL A 87 21.45 0.32 6.23
C VAL A 87 21.46 -0.81 7.27
N TYR A 88 20.39 -0.99 8.04
CA TYR A 88 20.31 -2.06 9.04
C TYR A 88 20.27 -3.45 8.41
N LYS A 89 19.52 -3.65 7.31
CA LYS A 89 19.51 -4.92 6.58
C LYS A 89 20.89 -5.31 6.05
N LYS A 90 21.64 -4.34 5.48
CA LYS A 90 23.01 -4.59 5.01
C LYS A 90 23.95 -5.00 6.14
N LYS A 91 23.85 -4.33 7.30
CA LYS A 91 24.65 -4.67 8.48
C LYS A 91 24.30 -6.06 9.04
N LEU A 92 23.02 -6.40 9.08
CA LEU A 92 22.55 -7.72 9.48
C LEU A 92 23.13 -8.82 8.57
N ALA A 93 22.98 -8.67 7.26
CA ALA A 93 23.51 -9.63 6.28
C ALA A 93 25.02 -9.83 6.42
N HIS A 94 25.77 -8.74 6.68
CA HIS A 94 27.20 -8.81 6.94
C HIS A 94 27.53 -9.58 8.24
N SER A 95 26.84 -9.28 9.34
CA SER A 95 27.03 -9.99 10.62
C SER A 95 26.65 -11.47 10.52
N GLU A 96 25.60 -11.81 9.78
CA GLU A 96 25.20 -13.20 9.52
C GLU A 96 26.24 -13.96 8.69
N ALA A 97 26.83 -13.32 7.67
CA ALA A 97 27.91 -13.90 6.87
C ALA A 97 29.14 -14.19 7.73
N ILE A 98 29.58 -13.24 8.56
CA ILE A 98 30.70 -13.45 9.52
C ILE A 98 30.39 -14.60 10.48
N TYR A 99 29.16 -14.65 11.00
CA TYR A 99 28.76 -15.72 11.90
C TYR A 99 28.77 -17.10 11.20
N ALA A 100 28.28 -17.18 9.96
CA ALA A 100 28.33 -18.39 9.16
C ALA A 100 29.76 -18.86 8.89
N GLU A 101 30.65 -17.94 8.51
CA GLU A 101 32.08 -18.22 8.35
C GLU A 101 32.71 -18.76 9.65
N SER A 102 32.40 -18.14 10.80
CA SER A 102 32.93 -18.56 12.09
C SER A 102 32.57 -20.00 12.50
N LYS A 103 31.44 -20.54 11.99
CA LYS A 103 31.02 -21.93 12.24
C LYS A 103 31.81 -22.96 11.43
N THR A 104 32.39 -22.56 10.31
CA THR A 104 33.10 -23.49 9.41
C THR A 104 34.47 -23.92 9.94
N THR A 105 35.07 -23.14 10.84
CA THR A 105 36.45 -23.34 11.33
C THR A 105 36.57 -24.35 12.49
N GLY A 106 35.57 -25.20 12.72
CA GLY A 106 35.62 -26.26 13.75
C GLY A 106 35.60 -25.79 15.22
N LYS A 107 35.35 -24.49 15.47
CA LYS A 107 35.11 -23.89 16.80
C LYS A 107 33.61 -23.65 17.00
N PRO A 108 33.10 -23.57 18.25
CA PRO A 108 31.74 -23.09 18.48
C PRO A 108 31.60 -21.68 17.89
N GLY A 109 30.68 -21.49 16.94
CA GLY A 109 30.54 -20.24 16.18
C GLY A 109 30.39 -19.03 17.10
N VAL A 110 31.24 -18.02 16.92
CA VAL A 110 31.29 -16.83 17.77
C VAL A 110 30.32 -15.80 17.21
N ARG A 111 29.30 -15.41 18.00
CA ARG A 111 28.37 -14.35 17.59
C ARG A 111 29.07 -12.99 17.58
N PRO A 112 28.93 -12.18 16.51
CA PRO A 112 29.43 -10.81 16.48
C PRO A 112 28.78 -9.96 17.57
N THR A 113 29.60 -9.19 18.26
CA THR A 113 29.19 -8.31 19.36
C THR A 113 29.77 -6.92 19.15
N ASP A 114 28.91 -5.92 19.10
CA ASP A 114 29.29 -4.52 18.92
C ASP A 114 29.03 -3.72 20.21
N ARG A 115 29.69 -2.57 20.35
CA ARG A 115 29.36 -1.61 21.40
C ARG A 115 28.39 -0.57 20.85
N ILE A 116 27.29 -0.33 21.55
CA ILE A 116 26.29 0.67 21.14
C ILE A 116 26.75 2.06 21.61
N GLY A 117 27.29 2.86 20.69
CA GLY A 117 27.57 4.29 20.91
C GLY A 117 28.49 4.91 19.84
N PHE A 118 29.07 6.07 20.13
CA PHE A 118 29.85 6.86 19.15
C PHE A 118 31.02 6.03 18.58
N LEU A 119 30.95 5.76 17.27
CA LEU A 119 31.91 4.95 16.51
C LEU A 119 32.19 3.53 17.09
N GLY A 120 31.32 3.00 17.96
CA GLY A 120 31.53 1.69 18.58
C GLY A 120 32.62 1.65 19.67
N LEU A 121 33.08 2.81 20.16
CA LEU A 121 34.14 2.88 21.17
C LEU A 121 33.58 2.97 22.60
N ILE A 122 32.44 3.64 22.75
CA ILE A 122 31.83 3.96 24.04
C ILE A 122 30.46 3.30 24.10
N GLY A 123 30.18 2.50 25.12
CA GLY A 123 28.85 1.91 25.34
C GLY A 123 28.86 0.46 25.80
N LYS A 124 27.65 -0.08 26.01
CA LYS A 124 27.43 -1.48 26.39
C LYS A 124 27.68 -2.40 25.20
N LYS A 125 28.23 -3.59 25.46
CA LYS A 125 28.43 -4.65 24.48
C LYS A 125 27.10 -5.40 24.26
N VAL A 126 26.62 -5.45 23.02
CA VAL A 126 25.35 -6.08 22.63
C VAL A 126 25.59 -6.96 21.42
N ASP A 127 24.80 -8.03 21.28
CA ASP A 127 24.82 -8.91 20.11
C ASP A 127 24.33 -8.13 18.89
N SER A 128 25.19 -8.01 17.87
CA SER A 128 24.91 -7.17 16.68
C SER A 128 23.71 -7.68 15.89
N ILE A 129 23.61 -9.01 15.74
CA ILE A 129 22.54 -9.68 14.99
C ILE A 129 21.18 -9.38 15.65
N GLU A 130 21.09 -9.57 16.97
CA GLU A 130 19.86 -9.32 17.73
C GLU A 130 19.48 -7.84 17.67
N TYR A 131 20.45 -6.95 17.89
CA TYR A 131 20.24 -5.51 17.86
C TYR A 131 19.70 -5.02 16.50
N TYR A 132 20.28 -5.47 15.39
CA TYR A 132 19.80 -5.08 14.05
C TYR A 132 18.42 -5.67 13.74
N ASN A 133 18.15 -6.90 14.17
CA ASN A 133 16.81 -7.51 14.04
C ASN A 133 15.76 -6.69 14.81
N GLU A 134 16.02 -6.35 16.07
CA GLU A 134 15.14 -5.50 16.88
C GLU A 134 14.87 -4.15 16.19
N LYS A 135 15.91 -3.50 15.64
CA LYS A 135 15.76 -2.23 14.93
C LYS A 135 14.93 -2.35 13.66
N ILE A 136 15.08 -3.43 12.89
CA ILE A 136 14.25 -3.70 11.71
C ILE A 136 12.78 -3.90 12.12
N ILE A 137 12.54 -4.66 13.20
CA ILE A 137 11.20 -4.89 13.76
C ILE A 137 10.57 -3.57 14.25
N GLU A 138 11.36 -2.63 14.79
CA GLU A 138 10.89 -1.33 15.25
C GLU A 138 10.56 -0.36 14.08
N LEU A 139 11.35 -0.39 13.01
CA LEU A 139 11.24 0.56 11.90
C LEU A 139 10.19 0.15 10.86
N ASN A 140 10.00 -1.15 10.60
CA ASN A 140 8.98 -1.66 9.68
C ASN A 140 7.56 -1.12 9.98
N PRO A 141 7.03 -1.17 11.22
CA PRO A 141 5.69 -0.66 11.49
C PRO A 141 5.61 0.86 11.31
N LYS A 142 6.67 1.62 11.61
CA LYS A 142 6.70 3.07 11.36
C LYS A 142 6.58 3.39 9.88
N LEU A 143 7.31 2.64 9.03
CA LEU A 143 7.21 2.76 7.58
C LEU A 143 5.82 2.35 7.09
N GLU A 144 5.29 1.22 7.55
CA GLU A 144 3.97 0.73 7.15
C GLU A 144 2.84 1.68 7.53
N MET A 145 2.86 2.26 8.73
CA MET A 145 1.83 3.21 9.19
C MET A 145 1.78 4.42 8.26
N GLU A 146 2.93 5.01 7.97
CA GLU A 146 3.04 6.21 7.13
C GLU A 146 2.76 5.93 5.65
N GLN A 147 3.12 4.73 5.16
CA GLN A 147 2.70 4.25 3.85
C GLN A 147 1.17 4.11 3.78
N ARG A 148 0.55 3.49 4.79
CA ARG A 148 -0.92 3.35 4.88
C ARG A 148 -1.61 4.70 4.91
N ASP A 149 -1.09 5.66 5.66
CA ASP A 149 -1.62 7.03 5.70
C ASP A 149 -1.50 7.73 4.35
N THR A 150 -0.34 7.66 3.72
CA THR A 150 -0.13 8.23 2.39
C THR A 150 -1.06 7.59 1.35
N LEU A 151 -1.30 6.28 1.45
CA LEU A 151 -2.26 5.58 0.60
C LEU A 151 -3.68 6.05 0.88
N ARG A 152 -4.09 6.18 2.14
CA ARG A 152 -5.42 6.70 2.52
C ARG A 152 -5.68 8.08 1.92
N ASP A 153 -4.71 8.99 2.03
CA ASP A 153 -4.82 10.36 1.50
C ASP A 153 -4.95 10.41 -0.04
N LYS A 154 -4.44 9.39 -0.74
CA LYS A 154 -4.48 9.31 -2.21
C LYS A 154 -5.68 8.55 -2.75
N GLN A 155 -6.33 7.71 -1.94
CA GLN A 155 -7.47 6.91 -2.40
C GLN A 155 -8.65 7.80 -2.75
N GLN A 156 -9.24 7.58 -3.92
CA GLN A 156 -10.47 8.23 -4.38
C GLN A 156 -11.70 7.45 -3.91
N ASP A 157 -12.88 8.09 -3.95
CA ASP A 157 -14.18 7.46 -3.67
C ASP A 157 -14.65 6.59 -4.84
N SER A 158 -13.74 5.81 -5.41
CA SER A 158 -13.95 4.96 -6.57
C SER A 158 -13.13 3.67 -6.48
N ALA A 159 -13.68 2.59 -7.04
CA ALA A 159 -13.04 1.28 -7.07
C ALA A 159 -13.40 0.52 -8.35
N LEU A 160 -12.49 -0.32 -8.80
CA LEU A 160 -12.77 -1.35 -9.81
C LEU A 160 -13.17 -2.63 -9.10
N VAL A 161 -14.30 -3.21 -9.48
CA VAL A 161 -14.78 -4.48 -8.95
C VAL A 161 -14.72 -5.53 -10.05
N PHE A 162 -14.13 -6.67 -9.73
CA PHE A 162 -13.95 -7.79 -10.64
C PHE A 162 -14.92 -8.91 -10.28
N PHE A 163 -15.58 -9.46 -11.30
CA PHE A 163 -16.47 -10.60 -11.20
C PHE A 163 -15.88 -11.80 -11.94
N THR A 164 -16.26 -13.00 -11.50
CA THR A 164 -15.86 -14.25 -12.16
C THR A 164 -16.59 -14.46 -13.50
N ARG A 165 -17.77 -13.85 -13.69
CA ARG A 165 -18.64 -14.05 -14.87
C ARG A 165 -18.94 -12.72 -15.58
N ARG A 166 -18.79 -12.70 -16.91
CA ARG A 166 -19.05 -11.51 -17.76
C ARG A 166 -20.48 -11.01 -17.68
N VAL A 167 -21.44 -11.94 -17.69
CA VAL A 167 -22.88 -11.61 -17.67
C VAL A 167 -23.26 -10.89 -16.38
N ILE A 168 -22.62 -11.26 -15.26
CA ILE A 168 -22.84 -10.63 -13.96
C ILE A 168 -22.20 -9.24 -13.92
N ALA A 169 -21.00 -9.07 -14.47
CA ALA A 169 -20.37 -7.75 -14.58
C ALA A 169 -21.25 -6.79 -15.40
N ALA A 170 -21.73 -7.23 -16.57
CA ALA A 170 -22.61 -6.44 -17.42
C ALA A 170 -23.95 -6.11 -16.74
N SER A 171 -24.56 -7.09 -16.06
CA SER A 171 -25.79 -6.89 -15.29
C SER A 171 -25.58 -5.90 -14.14
N ALA A 172 -24.49 -6.05 -13.38
CA ALA A 172 -24.16 -5.14 -12.29
C ALA A 172 -24.01 -3.70 -12.82
N ALA A 173 -23.31 -3.49 -13.93
CA ALA A 173 -23.17 -2.15 -14.52
C ALA A 173 -24.48 -1.49 -14.97
N GLN A 174 -25.55 -2.27 -15.14
CA GLN A 174 -26.88 -1.78 -15.52
C GLN A 174 -27.83 -1.63 -14.34
N CYS A 175 -27.50 -2.19 -13.17
CA CYS A 175 -28.33 -2.14 -11.98
C CYS A 175 -28.03 -0.91 -11.10
N LEU A 176 -29.05 -0.41 -10.42
CA LEU A 176 -28.89 0.54 -9.31
C LEU A 176 -28.73 -0.25 -8.00
N HIS A 177 -27.57 -0.13 -7.34
CA HIS A 177 -27.30 -0.86 -6.09
C HIS A 177 -27.73 -0.12 -4.82
N ALA A 178 -28.08 1.16 -4.92
CA ALA A 178 -28.49 1.97 -3.79
C ALA A 178 -29.80 2.70 -4.06
N GLN A 179 -30.57 2.96 -2.99
CA GLN A 179 -31.81 3.75 -3.06
C GLN A 179 -31.57 5.21 -3.49
N LYS A 180 -30.37 5.75 -3.22
CA LYS A 180 -29.96 7.08 -3.67
C LYS A 180 -29.08 6.95 -4.91
N VAL A 181 -29.44 7.68 -5.97
CA VAL A 181 -28.74 7.67 -7.28
C VAL A 181 -27.28 8.10 -7.19
N ASN A 182 -26.93 8.95 -6.21
CA ASN A 182 -25.57 9.48 -6.02
C ASN A 182 -24.72 8.66 -5.04
N LYS A 183 -25.03 7.38 -4.84
CA LYS A 183 -24.21 6.46 -4.04
C LYS A 183 -24.03 5.15 -4.80
N TRP A 184 -22.84 4.56 -4.73
CA TRP A 184 -22.55 3.26 -5.35
C TRP A 184 -22.89 3.24 -6.85
N ARG A 185 -22.42 4.25 -7.58
CA ARG A 185 -22.68 4.36 -9.02
C ARG A 185 -21.81 3.36 -9.76
N VAL A 186 -22.41 2.34 -10.35
CA VAL A 186 -21.69 1.31 -11.11
C VAL A 186 -21.82 1.57 -12.59
N THR A 187 -20.70 1.48 -13.30
CA THR A 187 -20.61 1.63 -14.76
C THR A 187 -19.69 0.55 -15.32
N ASN A 188 -19.83 0.23 -16.61
CA ASN A 188 -18.90 -0.70 -17.26
C ASN A 188 -17.47 -0.17 -17.15
N ALA A 189 -16.52 -1.04 -16.80
CA ALA A 189 -15.13 -0.62 -16.75
C ALA A 189 -14.64 -0.31 -18.18
N PRO A 190 -14.07 0.88 -18.42
CA PRO A 190 -13.41 1.19 -19.69
C PRO A 190 -12.17 0.30 -19.90
N GLU A 191 -11.61 0.31 -21.11
CA GLU A 191 -10.35 -0.36 -21.35
C GLU A 191 -9.22 0.26 -20.51
N PRO A 192 -8.24 -0.53 -20.00
CA PRO A 192 -7.13 -0.01 -19.21
C PRO A 192 -6.41 1.17 -19.88
N CYS A 193 -6.27 1.14 -21.20
CA CYS A 193 -5.64 2.20 -21.99
C CYS A 193 -6.54 3.43 -22.20
N GLN A 194 -7.85 3.30 -21.99
CA GLN A 194 -8.82 4.40 -22.08
C GLN A 194 -9.03 5.10 -20.73
N LEU A 195 -8.50 4.54 -19.64
CA LEU A 195 -8.48 5.18 -18.32
C LEU A 195 -7.46 6.30 -18.31
N ILE A 196 -7.94 7.53 -18.35
CA ILE A 196 -7.10 8.70 -18.09
C ILE A 196 -7.01 8.86 -16.57
N TRP A 197 -5.85 8.50 -16.02
CA TRP A 197 -5.52 8.72 -14.62
C TRP A 197 -5.13 10.20 -14.43
N THR A 198 -6.12 11.04 -14.16
CA THR A 198 -5.93 12.43 -13.73
C THR A 198 -5.76 12.55 -12.21
#